data_AF-A0A966VQU0-F1
#
_entry.id   AF-A0A966VQU0-F1
#
_cell.length_a   1.000
_cell.length_b   1.000
_cell.length_c   1.000
_cell.angle_alpha   90.00
_cell.angle_beta   90.00
_cell.angle_gamma   90.00
#
_symmetry.space_group_name_H-M   'P 1'
#
loop_
_entity.id
_entity.type
_entity.pdbx_description
1 polymer ?
#
loop_
_entity_poly.entity_id
_entity_poly.type
_entity_poly.pdbx_seq_one_letter_code
_entity_poly.pdbx_strand_id
1 'polypeptide(L)'
;MSLENATANLKEFGKELNLDGLAFDENATCILGIDNTFSLHITYEPNSKRLYLYAPIIDGLPKDKATLLTLYETLLEGSMLGGQMAGGGVGVAVKEELILMHAVIEMEGADTSSLRRFSPVFVEAVEKWRDIAKRICEGRYDEKEREALRPYNQAPGAHHPSPGQGHHGKPGNLFDKRV
;
A
#
# COMPACT_ATOMS: atom_id res chain seq x y z
N MET A 1 -0.90 -26.25 3.79
CA MET A 1 -0.02 -25.54 2.85
C MET A 1 0.01 -24.03 3.06
N SER A 2 -1.06 -23.24 2.82
CA SER A 2 -0.97 -21.76 2.95
C SER A 2 -0.69 -21.25 4.37
N LEU A 3 -1.28 -21.83 5.42
CA LEU A 3 -0.96 -21.50 6.81
C LEU A 3 0.48 -21.90 7.19
N GLU A 4 0.96 -23.03 6.67
CA GLU A 4 2.35 -23.48 6.87
C GLU A 4 3.32 -22.50 6.20
N ASN A 5 2.99 -22.03 4.98
CA ASN A 5 3.75 -21.00 4.29
C ASN A 5 3.77 -19.68 5.06
N ALA A 6 2.64 -19.23 5.60
CA ALA A 6 2.55 -18.03 6.43
C ALA A 6 3.42 -18.16 7.69
N THR A 7 3.34 -19.31 8.37
CA THR A 7 4.12 -19.59 9.57
C THR A 7 5.62 -19.67 9.27
N ALA A 8 6.00 -20.29 8.14
CA ALA A 8 7.39 -20.36 7.72
C ALA A 8 7.95 -18.98 7.33
N ASN A 9 7.16 -18.15 6.66
CA ASN A 9 7.50 -16.76 6.36
C ASN A 9 7.73 -15.95 7.63
N LEU A 10 6.85 -16.07 8.62
CA LEU A 10 6.98 -15.33 9.89
C LEU A 10 8.24 -15.75 10.66
N LYS A 11 8.53 -17.05 10.71
CA LYS A 11 9.74 -17.59 11.34
C LYS A 11 11.01 -17.10 10.65
N GLU A 12 11.05 -17.14 9.33
CA GLU A 12 12.21 -16.68 8.56
C GLU A 12 12.41 -15.16 8.69
N PHE A 13 11.32 -14.40 8.71
CA PHE A 13 11.37 -12.97 8.97
C PHE A 13 11.90 -12.65 10.37
N GLY A 14 11.52 -13.41 11.39
CA GLY A 14 12.06 -13.27 12.75
C GLY A 14 13.59 -13.41 12.80
N LYS A 15 14.15 -14.39 12.08
CA LYS A 15 15.61 -14.56 12.00
C LYS A 15 16.32 -13.34 11.42
N GLU A 16 15.77 -12.74 10.36
CA GLU A 16 16.34 -11.53 9.74
C GLU A 16 16.38 -10.36 10.73
N LEU A 17 15.35 -10.25 11.56
CA LEU A 17 15.24 -9.21 12.58
C LEU A 17 16.01 -9.54 13.87
N ASN A 18 16.66 -10.70 13.96
CA ASN A 18 17.22 -11.25 15.19
C ASN A 18 16.20 -11.34 16.35
N LEU A 19 14.95 -11.66 16.01
CA LEU A 19 13.85 -11.89 16.94
C LEU A 19 13.54 -13.38 17.02
N ASP A 20 13.78 -13.97 18.18
CA ASP A 20 13.42 -15.36 18.43
C ASP A 20 11.93 -15.51 18.72
N GLY A 21 11.33 -16.57 18.16
CA GLY A 21 9.99 -17.01 18.54
C GLY A 21 8.83 -16.20 17.95
N LEU A 22 9.02 -15.46 16.85
CA LEU A 22 7.89 -14.84 16.15
C LEU A 22 6.87 -15.91 15.74
N ALA A 23 5.65 -15.73 16.20
CA ALA A 23 4.53 -16.63 15.99
C ALA A 23 3.23 -15.82 15.93
N PHE A 24 2.23 -16.41 15.28
CA PHE A 24 0.88 -15.88 15.34
C PHE A 24 0.24 -16.19 16.70
N ASP A 25 -0.57 -15.26 17.18
CA ASP A 25 -1.44 -15.44 18.33
C ASP A 25 -2.71 -16.24 17.97
N GLU A 26 -3.66 -16.29 18.90
CA GLU A 26 -4.95 -16.96 18.74
C GLU A 26 -5.84 -16.35 17.64
N ASN A 27 -5.58 -15.10 17.23
CA ASN A 27 -6.28 -14.41 16.14
C ASN A 27 -5.55 -14.53 14.79
N ALA A 28 -4.53 -15.40 14.73
CA ALA A 28 -3.64 -15.53 13.58
C ALA A 28 -2.87 -14.23 13.26
N THR A 29 -2.58 -13.41 14.28
CA THR A 29 -1.88 -12.12 14.15
C THR A 29 -0.54 -12.13 14.88
N CYS A 30 0.47 -11.52 14.29
CA CYS A 30 1.74 -11.18 14.91
C CYS A 30 1.92 -9.66 14.85
N ILE A 31 2.25 -9.02 15.98
CA ILE A 31 2.44 -7.58 16.07
C ILE A 31 3.90 -7.27 16.38
N LEU A 32 4.51 -6.41 15.57
CA LEU A 32 5.90 -5.96 15.70
C LEU A 32 5.93 -4.44 15.91
N GLY A 33 6.73 -3.96 16.86
CA GLY A 33 7.05 -2.53 16.96
C GLY A 33 8.13 -2.14 15.95
N ILE A 34 7.94 -1.03 15.24
CA ILE A 34 8.91 -0.45 14.31
C ILE A 34 9.47 0.82 14.94
N ASP A 35 10.74 0.81 15.32
CA ASP A 35 11.51 1.95 15.85
C ASP A 35 10.83 2.75 16.99
N ASN A 36 9.94 2.12 17.77
CA ASN A 36 9.07 2.77 18.75
C ASN A 36 8.16 3.88 18.17
N THR A 37 7.92 3.86 16.85
CA THR A 37 7.13 4.89 16.14
C THR A 37 5.74 4.41 15.74
N PHE A 38 5.62 3.15 15.32
CA PHE A 38 4.34 2.50 15.00
C PHE A 38 4.46 0.98 15.09
N SER A 39 3.33 0.28 14.95
CA SER A 39 3.28 -1.18 14.94
C SER A 39 2.96 -1.73 13.56
N LEU A 40 3.67 -2.78 13.14
CA LEU A 40 3.35 -3.62 11.99
C LEU A 40 2.54 -4.84 12.46
N HIS A 41 1.33 -5.01 11.95
CA HIS A 41 0.46 -6.14 12.24
C HIS A 41 0.47 -7.07 11.05
N ILE A 42 0.75 -8.34 11.29
CA ILE A 42 0.86 -9.38 10.28
C ILE A 42 -0.20 -10.43 10.58
N THR A 43 -1.26 -10.48 9.78
CA THR A 43 -2.43 -11.34 10.05
C THR A 43 -2.62 -12.34 8.92
N TYR A 44 -2.65 -13.63 9.24
CA TYR A 44 -3.04 -14.66 8.28
C TYR A 44 -4.57 -14.80 8.28
N GLU A 45 -5.20 -14.63 7.11
CA GLU A 45 -6.64 -14.82 6.94
C GLU A 45 -6.91 -16.19 6.28
N PRO A 46 -7.55 -17.14 6.99
CA PRO A 46 -7.66 -18.51 6.51
C PRO A 46 -8.52 -18.70 5.26
N ASN A 47 -9.59 -17.91 5.08
CA ASN A 47 -10.55 -18.12 4.01
C ASN A 47 -9.98 -17.72 2.65
N SER A 48 -9.29 -16.59 2.61
CA SER A 48 -8.63 -16.06 1.43
C SER A 48 -7.18 -16.54 1.28
N LYS A 49 -6.64 -17.25 2.28
CA LYS A 49 -5.26 -17.77 2.30
C LYS A 49 -4.21 -16.68 2.11
N ARG A 50 -4.48 -15.50 2.66
CA ARG A 50 -3.66 -14.30 2.49
C ARG A 50 -2.96 -13.92 3.78
N LEU A 51 -1.77 -13.37 3.63
CA LEU A 51 -1.06 -12.71 4.72
C LEU A 51 -1.23 -11.20 4.54
N TYR A 52 -1.99 -10.59 5.44
CA TYR A 52 -2.21 -9.16 5.48
C TYR A 52 -1.14 -8.49 6.33
N LEU A 53 -0.63 -7.36 5.84
CA LEU A 53 0.19 -6.44 6.60
C LEU A 53 -0.63 -5.18 6.84
N TYR A 54 -0.71 -4.73 8.09
CA TYR A 54 -1.35 -3.47 8.46
C TYR A 54 -0.40 -2.61 9.28
N ALA A 55 -0.45 -1.30 9.09
CA ALA A 55 0.24 -0.36 9.97
C ALA A 55 -0.53 0.96 10.04
N PRO A 56 -0.59 1.60 11.23
CA PRO A 56 -1.30 2.86 11.39
C PRO A 56 -0.57 3.98 10.63
N ILE A 57 -1.33 4.80 9.92
CA ILE A 57 -0.87 6.07 9.34
C ILE A 57 -1.15 7.21 10.32
N ILE A 58 -2.37 7.27 10.84
CA ILE A 58 -2.82 8.27 11.82
C ILE A 58 -3.59 7.59 12.93
N ASP A 59 -3.35 8.04 14.16
CA ASP A 59 -4.13 7.74 15.35
C ASP A 59 -4.67 9.07 15.90
N GLY A 60 -5.99 9.26 15.79
CA GLY A 60 -6.68 10.53 16.05
C GLY A 60 -6.91 11.36 14.77
N LEU A 61 -8.18 11.49 14.36
CA LEU A 61 -8.56 12.24 13.17
C LEU A 61 -8.60 13.76 13.45
N PRO A 62 -8.14 14.59 12.50
CA PRO A 62 -8.30 16.04 12.58
C PRO A 62 -9.76 16.44 12.80
N LYS A 63 -9.98 17.40 13.71
CA LYS A 63 -11.32 17.95 13.97
C LYS A 63 -11.71 19.04 12.98
N ASP A 64 -10.72 19.74 12.44
CA ASP A 64 -10.94 20.70 11.37
C ASP A 64 -11.34 19.98 10.08
N LYS A 65 -12.45 20.41 9.48
CA LYS A 65 -13.04 19.75 8.30
C LYS A 65 -12.20 19.95 7.05
N ALA A 66 -11.53 21.09 6.90
CA ALA A 66 -10.70 21.33 5.72
C ALA A 66 -9.46 20.43 5.76
N THR A 67 -8.77 20.36 6.91
CA THR A 67 -7.66 19.44 7.11
C THR A 67 -8.09 17.98 6.91
N LEU A 68 -9.23 17.57 7.47
CA LEU A 68 -9.74 16.21 7.32
C LEU A 68 -10.05 15.86 5.86
N LEU A 69 -10.65 16.80 5.11
CA LEU A 69 -10.93 16.60 3.69
C LEU A 69 -9.64 16.49 2.87
N THR A 70 -8.67 17.38 3.10
CA THR A 70 -7.36 17.32 2.43
C THR A 70 -6.65 16.00 2.74
N LEU A 71 -6.71 15.52 3.98
CA LEU A 71 -6.14 14.24 4.38
C LEU A 71 -6.78 13.08 3.60
N TYR A 72 -8.12 13.01 3.57
CA TYR A 72 -8.82 11.96 2.86
C TYR A 72 -8.59 11.99 1.34
N GLU A 73 -8.66 13.15 0.71
CA GLU A 73 -8.40 13.28 -0.72
C GLU A 73 -6.98 12.81 -1.07
N THR A 74 -5.98 13.27 -0.31
CA THR A 74 -4.58 12.92 -0.56
C THR A 74 -4.32 11.43 -0.40
N LEU A 75 -4.90 10.81 0.64
CA LEU A 75 -4.79 9.37 0.87
C LEU A 75 -5.51 8.55 -0.22
N LEU A 76 -6.71 8.98 -0.63
CA LEU A 76 -7.47 8.32 -1.69
C LEU A 76 -6.73 8.38 -3.03
N GLU A 77 -6.20 9.55 -3.41
CA GLU A 77 -5.38 9.73 -4.62
C GLU A 77 -4.14 8.82 -4.58
N GLY A 78 -3.42 8.80 -3.46
CA GLY A 78 -2.28 7.92 -3.27
C GLY A 78 -2.60 6.42 -3.38
N SER A 79 -3.78 6.04 -2.91
CA SER A 79 -4.24 4.64 -2.89
C SER A 79 -4.76 4.14 -4.23
N MET A 80 -5.06 5.02 -5.18
CA MET A 80 -5.86 4.72 -6.37
C MET A 80 -5.40 3.49 -7.17
N LEU A 81 -4.09 3.23 -7.27
CA LEU A 81 -3.53 2.07 -7.98
C LEU A 81 -2.61 1.20 -7.10
N GLY A 82 -2.54 1.49 -5.81
CA GLY A 82 -1.68 0.79 -4.84
C GLY A 82 -0.16 0.94 -5.03
N GLY A 83 0.32 1.40 -6.18
CA GLY A 83 1.76 1.54 -6.47
C GLY A 83 2.53 2.41 -5.46
N GLN A 84 1.86 3.41 -4.87
CA GLN A 84 2.46 4.26 -3.83
C GLN A 84 2.30 3.70 -2.41
N MET A 85 1.53 2.63 -2.25
CA MET A 85 1.20 2.00 -0.98
C MET A 85 1.62 0.52 -0.99
N ALA A 86 2.77 0.22 -1.62
CA ALA A 86 3.35 -1.10 -1.72
C ALA A 86 2.39 -2.18 -2.29
N GLY A 87 1.58 -1.81 -3.29
CA GLY A 87 0.55 -2.69 -3.88
C GLY A 87 -0.72 -2.83 -3.04
N GLY A 88 -0.82 -2.05 -1.97
CA GLY A 88 -1.92 -2.05 -1.01
C GLY A 88 -2.83 -0.82 -1.12
N GLY A 89 -3.41 -0.42 0.01
CA GLY A 89 -4.33 0.71 0.10
C GLY A 89 -4.45 1.25 1.52
N VAL A 90 -5.45 2.10 1.75
CA VAL A 90 -5.76 2.65 3.07
C VAL A 90 -7.20 2.35 3.48
N GLY A 91 -7.39 2.16 4.78
CA GLY A 91 -8.70 2.06 5.42
C GLY A 91 -8.84 3.09 6.52
N VAL A 92 -10.08 3.53 6.76
CA VAL A 92 -10.43 4.43 7.86
C VAL A 92 -11.45 3.78 8.78
N ALA A 93 -11.16 3.82 10.07
CA ALA A 93 -12.06 3.43 11.16
C ALA A 93 -12.49 4.71 11.88
N VAL A 94 -13.60 5.31 11.44
CA VAL A 94 -14.00 6.67 11.84
C VAL A 94 -14.33 6.76 13.34
N LYS A 95 -14.90 5.71 13.93
CA LYS A 95 -15.27 5.72 15.37
C LYS A 95 -14.05 5.62 16.26
N GLU A 96 -13.06 4.84 15.83
CA GLU A 96 -11.77 4.63 16.48
C GLU A 96 -10.77 5.72 16.12
N GLU A 97 -11.15 6.63 15.21
CA GLU A 97 -10.33 7.73 14.72
C GLU A 97 -8.97 7.28 14.14
N LEU A 98 -8.96 6.13 13.47
CA LEU A 98 -7.76 5.44 13.03
C LEU A 98 -7.72 5.34 11.50
N ILE A 99 -6.56 5.62 10.90
CA ILE A 99 -6.27 5.33 9.49
C ILE A 99 -5.13 4.33 9.44
N LEU A 100 -5.29 3.26 8.66
CA LEU A 100 -4.30 2.21 8.48
C LEU A 100 -3.92 2.10 7.01
N MET A 101 -2.65 1.87 6.72
CA MET A 101 -2.21 1.29 5.45
C MET A 101 -2.32 -0.22 5.55
N HIS A 102 -2.68 -0.87 4.45
CA HIS A 102 -2.66 -2.32 4.35
C HIS A 102 -2.03 -2.79 3.05
N ALA A 103 -1.41 -3.96 3.06
CA ALA A 103 -0.99 -4.68 1.87
C ALA A 103 -1.15 -6.20 2.07
N VAL A 104 -1.01 -6.97 1.00
CA VAL A 104 -1.33 -8.40 1.01
C VAL A 104 -0.24 -9.19 0.31
N ILE A 105 0.12 -10.34 0.88
CA ILE A 105 0.89 -11.38 0.22
C ILE A 105 -0.01 -12.61 0.07
N GLU A 106 -0.18 -13.09 -1.16
CA GLU A 106 -0.87 -14.36 -1.43
C GLU A 106 0.01 -15.52 -0.92
N MET A 107 -0.48 -16.32 0.03
CA MET A 107 0.33 -17.43 0.57
C MET A 107 0.29 -18.67 -0.32
N GLU A 108 -0.63 -18.73 -1.27
CA GLU A 108 -0.66 -19.74 -2.31
C GLU A 108 0.48 -19.45 -3.32
N GLY A 109 1.56 -20.24 -3.23
CA GLY A 109 2.76 -20.07 -4.06
C GLY A 109 3.85 -19.17 -3.48
N ALA A 110 3.62 -18.51 -2.34
CA ALA A 110 4.68 -17.77 -1.65
C ALA A 110 5.76 -18.71 -1.09
N ASP A 111 7.02 -18.43 -1.44
CA ASP A 111 8.15 -19.03 -0.75
C ASP A 111 8.34 -18.42 0.66
N THR A 112 9.21 -19.03 1.46
CA THR A 112 9.46 -18.67 2.87
C THR A 112 10.13 -17.31 3.06
N SER A 113 10.59 -16.67 2.00
CA SER A 113 11.27 -15.36 2.02
C SER A 113 10.39 -14.21 1.53
N SER A 114 9.15 -14.49 1.11
CA SER A 114 8.21 -13.50 0.57
C SER A 114 7.96 -12.35 1.55
N LEU A 115 7.66 -12.65 2.82
CA LEU A 115 7.45 -11.64 3.85
C LEU A 115 8.71 -10.83 4.12
N ARG A 116 9.87 -11.50 4.23
CA ARG A 116 11.16 -10.83 4.43
C ARG A 116 11.48 -9.83 3.32
N ARG A 117 11.25 -10.20 2.06
CA ARG A 117 11.51 -9.34 0.90
C ARG A 117 10.52 -8.18 0.82
N PHE A 118 9.26 -8.41 1.19
CA PHE A 118 8.19 -7.42 1.04
C PHE A 118 8.14 -6.41 2.19
N SER A 119 8.41 -6.84 3.42
CA SER A 119 8.24 -6.00 4.62
C SER A 119 9.01 -4.67 4.58
N PRO A 120 10.27 -4.59 4.11
CA PRO A 120 10.99 -3.31 4.00
C PRO A 120 10.28 -2.31 3.09
N VAL A 121 9.78 -2.77 1.94
CA VAL A 121 9.05 -1.93 0.98
C VAL A 121 7.73 -1.42 1.58
N PHE A 122 7.03 -2.28 2.33
CA PHE A 122 5.82 -1.90 3.03
C PHE A 122 6.11 -0.86 4.12
N VAL A 123 7.14 -1.08 4.95
CA VAL A 123 7.54 -0.16 6.02
C VAL A 123 7.93 1.22 5.47
N GLU A 124 8.75 1.28 4.42
CA GLU A 124 9.14 2.54 3.78
C GLU A 124 7.91 3.31 3.26
N ALA A 125 6.96 2.61 2.65
CA ALA A 125 5.72 3.23 2.20
C ALA A 125 4.86 3.75 3.37
N VAL A 126 4.77 2.99 4.47
CA VAL A 126 4.08 3.44 5.69
C VAL A 126 4.73 4.69 6.26
N GLU A 127 6.05 4.73 6.38
CA GLU A 127 6.79 5.91 6.89
C GLU A 127 6.53 7.15 6.03
N LYS A 128 6.62 7.00 4.70
CA LYS A 128 6.28 8.07 3.76
C LYS A 128 4.86 8.60 3.99
N TRP A 129 3.87 7.72 4.07
CA TRP A 129 2.48 8.13 4.23
C TRP A 129 2.18 8.69 5.62
N ARG A 130 2.84 8.20 6.66
CA ARG A 130 2.80 8.80 8.01
C ARG A 130 3.33 10.23 8.00
N ASP A 131 4.46 10.49 7.33
CA ASP A 131 5.02 11.83 7.23
C ASP A 131 4.09 12.79 6.46
N ILE A 132 3.58 12.37 5.29
CA ILE A 132 2.60 13.16 4.52
C ILE A 132 1.38 13.49 5.38
N ALA A 133 0.79 12.48 6.02
CA ALA A 133 -0.41 12.63 6.83
C ALA A 133 -0.16 13.57 8.02
N LYS A 134 1.00 13.44 8.68
CA LYS A 134 1.44 14.35 9.75
C LYS A 134 1.55 15.79 9.26
N ARG A 135 2.19 16.03 8.10
CA ARG A 135 2.34 17.38 7.54
C ARG A 135 1.01 18.00 7.15
N ILE A 136 0.06 17.22 6.64
CA ILE A 136 -1.32 17.69 6.41
C ILE A 136 -1.96 18.12 7.73
N CYS A 137 -1.89 17.27 8.76
CA CYS A 137 -2.47 17.55 10.08
C CYS A 137 -1.86 18.80 10.74
N GLU A 138 -0.60 19.08 10.48
CA GLU A 138 0.12 20.26 10.98
C GLU A 138 -0.05 21.51 10.10
N GLY A 139 -0.80 21.43 8.99
CA GLY A 139 -0.97 22.54 8.05
C GLY A 139 0.29 22.90 7.26
N ARG A 140 1.24 21.96 7.14
CA ARG A 140 2.54 22.10 6.44
C ARG A 140 2.58 21.37 5.09
N TYR A 141 1.43 20.98 4.55
CA TYR A 141 1.32 20.27 3.28
C TYR A 141 0.75 21.20 2.21
N ASP A 142 1.45 21.32 1.08
CA ASP A 142 1.05 22.22 0.00
C ASP A 142 0.68 21.50 -1.32
N GLU A 143 0.12 22.26 -2.25
CA GLU A 143 -0.37 21.73 -3.54
C GLU A 143 0.77 21.18 -4.42
N LYS A 144 2.00 21.70 -4.31
CA LYS A 144 3.14 21.20 -5.09
C LYS A 144 3.49 19.78 -4.65
N GLU A 145 3.39 19.50 -3.36
CA GLU A 145 3.60 18.17 -2.82
C GLU A 145 2.51 17.20 -3.26
N ARG A 146 1.26 17.65 -3.29
CA ARG A 146 0.14 16.87 -3.84
C ARG A 146 0.35 16.55 -5.31
N GLU A 147 0.82 17.51 -6.10
CA GLU A 147 1.08 17.31 -7.52
C GLU A 147 2.24 16.32 -7.76
N ALA A 148 3.28 16.34 -6.92
CA ALA A 148 4.37 15.37 -6.96
C ALA A 148 3.95 13.93 -6.63
N LEU A 149 2.83 13.75 -5.92
CA LEU A 149 2.24 12.43 -5.64
C LEU A 149 1.34 11.93 -6.77
N ARG A 150 1.07 12.71 -7.83
CA ARG A 150 0.24 12.19 -8.93
C ARG A 150 0.97 11.09 -9.69
N PRO A 151 0.33 9.95 -9.98
CA PRO A 151 0.91 8.94 -10.85
C PRO A 151 1.31 9.57 -12.18
N TYR A 152 2.44 9.15 -12.75
CA TYR A 152 3.03 9.73 -13.98
C TYR A 152 2.03 9.81 -15.16
N ASN A 153 1.01 8.94 -15.19
CA ASN A 153 -0.04 8.92 -16.21
C ASN A 153 -1.19 9.93 -15.98
N GLN A 154 -1.14 10.74 -14.92
CA GLN A 154 -2.18 11.71 -14.54
C GLN A 154 -1.64 13.14 -14.32
N ALA A 155 -0.39 13.42 -14.73
CA ALA A 155 0.14 14.78 -14.70
C ALA A 155 -0.63 15.68 -15.69
N PRO A 156 -1.03 16.91 -15.30
CA PRO A 156 -1.63 17.87 -16.21
C PRO A 156 -0.56 18.31 -17.23
N GLY A 157 -0.61 17.72 -18.43
CA GLY A 157 0.41 17.93 -19.46
C GLY A 157 0.68 16.72 -20.35
N ALA A 158 0.17 15.53 -19.99
CA ALA A 158 0.10 14.41 -20.92
C ALA A 158 -0.98 14.68 -21.97
N HIS A 159 -0.69 15.57 -22.92
CA HIS A 159 -1.47 15.76 -24.12
C HIS A 159 -1.57 14.41 -24.84
N HIS A 160 -2.76 13.80 -24.79
CA HIS A 160 -3.22 12.97 -25.88
C HIS A 160 -3.07 13.79 -27.16
N PRO A 161 -2.32 13.34 -28.19
CA PRO A 161 -2.43 13.96 -29.49
C PRO A 161 -3.88 13.78 -29.96
N SER A 162 -4.60 14.90 -30.12
CA SER A 162 -5.95 14.89 -30.69
C SER A 162 -5.92 14.16 -32.04
N PRO A 163 -6.83 13.21 -32.29
CA PRO A 163 -6.89 12.55 -33.58
C PRO A 163 -7.53 13.50 -34.59
N GLY A 164 -6.74 14.11 -35.46
CA GLY A 164 -7.28 14.76 -36.65
C GLY A 164 -6.33 15.68 -37.40
N GLN A 165 -5.61 15.14 -38.37
CA GLN A 165 -5.62 15.60 -39.77
C GLN A 165 -4.77 14.66 -40.65
N GLY A 166 -5.32 14.29 -41.80
CA GLY A 166 -5.05 13.02 -42.46
C GLY A 166 -3.91 13.00 -43.46
N HIS A 167 -3.50 11.77 -43.77
CA HIS A 167 -2.94 11.41 -45.07
C HIS A 167 -3.50 10.05 -45.50
N HIS A 168 -4.04 10.03 -46.71
CA HIS A 168 -4.62 8.86 -47.36
C HIS A 168 -3.60 7.73 -47.50
N GLY A 169 -3.82 6.63 -46.77
CA GLY A 169 -3.15 5.35 -46.98
C GLY A 169 -4.19 4.23 -46.88
N LYS A 170 -4.29 3.41 -47.93
CA LYS A 170 -5.34 2.38 -48.11
C LYS A 170 -5.38 1.36 -46.96
N PRO A 171 -6.56 0.83 -46.57
CA PRO A 171 -6.65 -0.20 -45.54
C PRO A 171 -6.19 -1.56 -46.09
N GLY A 172 -5.04 -2.04 -45.60
CA GLY A 172 -4.62 -3.44 -45.74
C GLY A 172 -5.07 -4.23 -44.52
N ASN A 173 -5.93 -5.24 -44.74
CA ASN A 173 -6.29 -6.25 -43.75
C ASN A 173 -5.02 -6.91 -43.16
N LEU A 174 -4.90 -6.96 -41.84
CA LEU A 174 -3.94 -7.84 -41.18
C LEU A 174 -4.43 -8.29 -39.78
N PHE A 175 -5.62 -8.88 -39.73
CA PHE A 175 -5.88 -9.94 -38.76
C PHE A 175 -5.86 -11.25 -39.54
N ASP A 176 -4.69 -11.89 -39.60
CA ASP A 176 -4.65 -13.34 -39.77
C ASP A 176 -3.50 -13.95 -38.97
N LYS A 177 -3.85 -15.11 -38.43
CA LYS A 177 -3.20 -15.96 -37.43
C LYS A 177 -1.73 -16.27 -37.72
N ARG A 178 -1.04 -16.70 -36.66
CA ARG A 178 -0.03 -17.80 -36.61
C ARG A 178 0.68 -17.75 -35.24
N VAL A 179 1.01 -18.83 -34.52
CA VAL A 179 0.82 -20.30 -34.57
C VAL A 179 0.70 -20.72 -33.11
#